data_AF-A0A3C1HEM4-F1
#
_entry.id   AF-A0A3C1HEM4-F1
#
_cell.length_a   1.000
_cell.length_b   1.000
_cell.length_c   1.000
_cell.angle_alpha   90.00
_cell.angle_beta   90.00
_cell.angle_gamma   90.00
#
_symmetry.space_group_name_H-M   'P 1'
#
loop_
_entity.id
_entity.type
_entity.pdbx_description
1 polymer ?
#
loop_
_entity_poly.entity_id
_entity_poly.type
_entity_poly.pdbx_seq_one_letter_code
_entity_poly.pdbx_strand_id
1 'polypeptide(L)' 'PPTSAELTRILQLQATTLRRLTSDPARARDLAGGTAVDTLEAASWAVVANVLLNLDETLMKR' A
#
# COMPACT_ATOMS: atom_id res chain seq x y z
N PRO A 1 -10.64 -14.81 -4.90
CA PRO A 1 -10.88 -13.37 -4.64
C PRO A 1 -10.92 -13.15 -3.12
N PRO A 2 -10.52 -11.98 -2.59
CA PRO A 2 -10.58 -11.72 -1.16
C PRO A 2 -12.03 -11.74 -0.67
N THR A 3 -12.24 -12.21 0.55
CA THR A 3 -13.52 -12.08 1.25
C THR A 3 -13.83 -10.61 1.52
N SER A 4 -15.10 -10.28 1.80
CA SER A 4 -15.50 -8.89 2.11
C SER A 4 -14.79 -8.32 3.34
N ALA A 5 -14.47 -9.16 4.33
CA ALA A 5 -13.73 -8.75 5.52
C ALA A 5 -12.26 -8.43 5.20
N GLU A 6 -11.61 -9.24 4.37
CA GLU A 6 -10.24 -9.00 3.90
C GLU A 6 -10.17 -7.75 3.04
N LEU A 7 -11.10 -7.58 2.10
CA LEU A 7 -11.20 -6.38 1.27
C LEU A 7 -11.34 -5.13 2.13
N THR A 8 -12.22 -5.17 3.14
CA THR A 8 -12.40 -4.07 4.09
C THR A 8 -11.09 -3.72 4.80
N ARG A 9 -10.34 -4.73 5.27
CA ARG A 9 -9.06 -4.51 5.95
C ARG A 9 -7.99 -3.94 5.00
N ILE A 10 -7.94 -4.41 3.76
CA ILE A 10 -7.02 -3.90 2.72
C ILE A 10 -7.32 -2.43 2.45
N LEU A 11 -8.58 -2.06 2.27
CA LEU A 11 -8.99 -0.66 2.03
C LEU A 11 -8.70 0.23 3.25
N GLN A 12 -8.88 -0.27 4.47
CA GLN A 12 -8.50 0.46 5.69
C GLN A 12 -6.99 0.70 5.77
N LEU A 13 -6.17 -0.28 5.39
CA LEU A 13 -4.72 -0.13 5.31
C LEU A 13 -4.32 0.91 4.27
N GLN A 14 -4.93 0.85 3.07
CA GLN A 14 -4.68 1.82 2.01
C GLN A 14 -5.03 3.24 2.47
N ALA A 15 -6.24 3.45 3.01
CA ALA A 15 -6.69 4.77 3.45
C ALA A 15 -5.83 5.33 4.58
N THR A 16 -5.37 4.47 5.50
CA THR A 16 -4.46 4.89 6.58
C THR A 16 -3.09 5.27 6.06
N THR A 17 -2.59 4.54 5.06
CA THR A 17 -1.31 4.83 4.41
C THR A 17 -1.40 6.14 3.63
N LEU A 18 -2.48 6.33 2.86
CA LEU A 18 -2.75 7.55 2.12
C LEU A 18 -2.71 8.77 3.04
N ARG A 19 -3.41 8.73 4.18
CA ARG A 19 -3.39 9.81 5.20
C ARG A 19 -2.02 10.06 5.83
N ARG A 20 -1.11 9.07 5.85
CA ARG A 20 0.26 9.25 6.36
C ARG A 20 1.17 9.88 5.31
N LEU A 21 0.95 9.53 4.04
CA LEU A 21 1.75 10.03 2.93
C LEU A 21 1.44 11.49 2.61
N THR A 22 0.27 12.01 2.96
CA THR A 22 -0.03 13.45 2.82
C THR A 22 0.94 14.34 3.61
N SER A 23 1.48 13.85 4.73
CA SER A 23 2.50 14.57 5.51
C SER A 23 3.93 14.41 4.97
N ASP A 24 4.17 13.54 4.00
CA ASP A 24 5.50 13.28 3.42
C ASP A 24 5.43 13.02 1.90
N PRO A 25 5.29 14.10 1.09
CA PRO A 25 5.17 13.98 -0.36
C PRO A 25 6.43 13.45 -1.06
N ALA A 26 7.61 13.65 -0.46
CA ALA A 26 8.87 13.14 -1.01
C ALA A 26 8.88 11.61 -0.95
N ARG A 27 8.58 11.05 0.23
CA ARG A 27 8.44 9.61 0.41
C ARG A 27 7.35 9.00 -0.45
N ALA A 28 6.23 9.71 -0.64
CA ALA A 28 5.20 9.25 -1.57
C ALA A 28 5.72 9.13 -3.00
N ARG A 29 6.48 10.10 -3.49
CA ARG A 29 7.07 10.06 -4.83
C ARG A 29 8.04 8.88 -4.99
N ASP A 30 8.87 8.62 -3.97
CA ASP A 30 9.81 7.49 -3.97
C ASP A 30 9.06 6.15 -4.01
N LEU A 31 8.02 6.00 -3.18
CA LEU A 31 7.18 4.79 -3.13
C LEU A 31 6.37 4.57 -4.41
N ALA A 32 5.96 5.64 -5.09
CA ALA A 32 5.26 5.58 -6.38
C ALA A 32 6.19 5.32 -7.58
N GLY A 33 7.49 5.08 -7.35
CA GLY A 33 8.46 4.81 -8.43
C GLY A 33 8.73 6.03 -9.31
N GLY A 34 8.58 7.25 -8.79
CA GLY A 34 8.93 8.49 -9.49
C GLY A 34 7.92 8.98 -10.54
N THR A 35 6.77 8.31 -10.71
CA THR A 35 5.72 8.76 -11.65
C THR A 35 4.81 9.82 -11.03
N ALA A 36 4.42 10.84 -11.80
CA ALA A 36 3.75 12.05 -11.29
C ALA A 36 2.22 11.97 -11.19
N VAL A 37 1.58 10.95 -11.77
CA VAL A 37 0.12 10.82 -11.78
C VAL A 37 -0.31 10.15 -10.47
N ASP A 38 -1.04 10.90 -9.62
CA ASP A 38 -1.61 10.45 -8.35
C ASP A 38 -0.63 9.80 -7.36
N THR A 39 0.54 10.40 -7.21
CA THR A 39 1.66 9.95 -6.34
C THR A 39 1.24 9.42 -4.96
N LEU A 40 0.29 10.07 -4.28
CA LEU A 40 -0.15 9.64 -2.95
C LEU A 40 -0.96 8.34 -3.00
N GLU A 41 -1.87 8.21 -3.97
CA GLU A 41 -2.69 7.01 -4.13
C GLU A 41 -1.84 5.85 -4.63
N ALA A 42 -1.03 6.07 -5.67
CA ALA A 42 -0.10 5.08 -6.20
C ALA A 42 0.86 4.58 -5.11
N ALA A 43 1.46 5.48 -4.33
CA ALA A 43 2.32 5.12 -3.21
C ALA A 43 1.60 4.34 -2.11
N SER A 44 0.35 4.70 -1.80
CA SER A 44 -0.43 3.97 -0.80
C SER A 44 -0.69 2.52 -1.23
N TRP A 45 -0.96 2.29 -2.52
CA TRP A 45 -1.12 0.94 -3.07
C TRP A 45 0.20 0.18 -3.17
N ALA A 46 1.30 0.85 -3.50
CA ALA A 46 2.64 0.24 -3.49
C ALA A 46 3.00 -0.30 -2.09
N VAL A 47 2.66 0.43 -1.02
CA VAL A 47 2.86 -0.04 0.36
C VAL A 47 1.98 -1.25 0.66
N VAL A 48 0.70 -1.23 0.28
CA VAL A 48 -0.20 -2.37 0.46
C VAL A 48 0.33 -3.62 -0.26
N ALA A 49 0.79 -3.46 -1.50
CA ALA A 49 1.39 -4.54 -2.28
C ALA A 49 2.62 -5.14 -1.58
N ASN A 50 3.54 -4.29 -1.09
CA ASN A 50 4.71 -4.75 -0.34
C ASN A 50 4.33 -5.53 0.94
N VAL A 51 3.29 -5.09 1.66
CA VAL A 51 2.80 -5.83 2.84
C VAL A 51 2.25 -7.20 2.46
N LEU A 52 1.43 -7.27 1.41
CA LEU A 52 0.85 -8.54 0.96
C LEU A 52 1.92 -9.51 0.43
N LEU A 53 2.90 -9.01 -0.33
CA LEU A 53 4.04 -9.81 -0.81
C LEU A 53 4.87 -10.36 0.34
N ASN A 54 5.22 -9.53 1.32
CA ASN A 54 5.96 -9.99 2.50
C ASN A 54 5.17 -11.01 3.33
N LEU A 55 3.84 -10.85 3.41
CA LEU A 55 2.98 -11.81 4.09
C LEU A 55 2.95 -13.14 3.35
N ASP A 56 2.78 -13.13 2.03
CA ASP A 56 2.83 -14.32 1.18
C ASP A 56 4.16 -15.06 1.36
N GLU A 57 5.28 -14.34 1.25
CA GLU A 57 6.62 -14.92 1.48
C GLU A 57 6.76 -15.54 2.88
N THR A 58 6.23 -14.89 3.91
CA THR A 58 6.31 -15.38 5.30
C THR A 58 5.50 -16.64 5.50
N LEU A 59 4.34 -16.75 4.84
CA LEU A 59 3.47 -17.92 4.91
C LEU A 59 4.01 -19.08 4.07
N MET A 60 4.61 -18.81 2.92
CA MET A 60 5.16 -19.83 2.00
C MET A 60 6.50 -20.42 2.44
N LYS A 61 7.26 -19.72 3.30
CA LYS A 61 8.54 -20.20 3.85
C LYS A 61 8.38 -21.07 5.12
N ARG A 62 7.15 -21.36 5.54
CA ARG A 62 6.83 -22.27 6.67
C ARG A 62 6.44 -23.65 6.17
#